data_AF-A0A8H6XNB3-F1
#
_entry.id   AF-A0A8H6XNB3-F1
#
_cell.length_a   1.000
_cell.length_b   1.000
_cell.length_c   1.000
_cell.angle_alpha   90.00
_cell.angle_beta   90.00
_cell.angle_gamma   90.00
#
_symmetry.space_group_name_H-M   'P 1'
#
loop_
_entity.id
_entity.type
_entity.pdbx_description
1 polymer ?
#
loop_
_entity_poly.entity_id
_entity_poly.type
_entity_poly.pdbx_seq_one_letter_code
_entity_poly.pdbx_strand_id
1 'polypeptide(L)'
;MVHSGMPSFSRLLALSALVISLVISSTSAIVPPGQQGAFNQSITQPSDGPMTDANLIVQTAGEVNQKSGAPDDEAPDADIPPTSVTAIDGVLMSSTVADVTGSTSSHRRRPRHYFGRLDRRQSGFEEIFAGLPADQHDAAIEGTAYLTYTLVPNSTYNIDACLAWAATIDGCVFVNLYYEFNNYLLDFVFSEESNLKCVAYADIHDASEKTNFGGQASYPQAGGYILSSVDNNTVPLTYITQSSGWGLQSLIDPADPDGYSLVFGPTGGANNAAGYMGFALIDKYDVNACAQLCNGRGIDPVGGGCAYFNIWRAVVDGNPTTYTCAMYYLVTDESTAVNTGQGSLVVTYSRGYKRISVLPDGGFEGYTACDDFCFTTSDGTWIGTSPSDGDQDATIFFFPPYAYTGHSVGLLGAAFGDDSLLGTLSPAVPLATKAGVSYSIQCFINTAFSGSTLEASANVDITWNSATVGSFSGFSDWQFVQATATGTGSDTLAFVGSPAPAWAFIDNCFVYQA
;
A
#
# COMPACT_ATOMS: atom_id res chain seq x y z
N MET A 1 92.54 -26.39 -22.03
CA MET A 1 92.48 -24.92 -22.04
C MET A 1 91.02 -24.52 -22.10
N VAL A 2 90.45 -24.19 -20.95
CA VAL A 2 89.07 -23.71 -20.80
C VAL A 2 89.21 -22.27 -20.31
N HIS A 3 88.71 -21.31 -21.09
CA HIS A 3 88.65 -19.91 -20.70
C HIS A 3 87.19 -19.56 -20.43
N SER A 4 86.87 -19.49 -19.15
CA SER A 4 85.59 -19.03 -18.62
C SER A 4 85.54 -17.50 -18.69
N GLY A 5 84.72 -16.98 -19.59
CA GLY A 5 84.41 -15.55 -19.66
C GLY A 5 83.37 -15.19 -18.59
N MET A 6 83.79 -14.53 -17.52
CA MET A 6 82.90 -13.90 -16.55
C MET A 6 82.13 -12.74 -17.21
N PRO A 7 80.80 -12.62 -17.01
CA PRO A 7 80.06 -11.44 -17.43
C PRO A 7 80.46 -10.24 -16.55
N SER A 8 80.64 -9.10 -17.22
CA SER A 8 80.99 -7.81 -16.63
C SER A 8 79.95 -7.35 -15.59
N PHE A 9 80.44 -6.94 -14.41
CA PHE A 9 79.71 -6.35 -13.28
C PHE A 9 78.85 -5.13 -13.68
N SER A 10 79.12 -4.50 -14.83
CA SER A 10 78.38 -3.34 -15.31
C SER A 10 77.02 -3.67 -15.94
N ARG A 11 76.72 -4.94 -16.25
CA ARG A 11 75.40 -5.35 -16.77
C ARG A 11 74.42 -5.82 -15.69
N LEU A 12 74.88 -6.10 -14.47
CA LEU A 12 73.98 -6.44 -13.35
C LEU A 12 73.35 -5.20 -12.71
N LEU A 13 74.03 -4.05 -12.70
CA LEU A 13 73.53 -2.80 -12.10
C LEU A 13 72.51 -2.05 -12.98
N ALA A 14 72.47 -2.30 -14.29
CA ALA A 14 71.49 -1.69 -15.18
C ALA A 14 70.10 -2.39 -15.16
N LEU A 15 70.02 -3.62 -14.64
CA LEU A 15 68.75 -4.33 -14.42
C LEU A 15 68.18 -4.11 -13.01
N SER A 16 68.95 -3.59 -12.06
CA SER A 16 68.47 -3.24 -10.71
C SER A 16 67.78 -1.87 -10.66
N ALA A 17 67.99 -1.00 -11.65
CA ALA A 17 67.38 0.33 -11.73
C ALA A 17 66.06 0.36 -12.53
N LEU A 18 65.69 -0.73 -13.20
CA LEU A 18 64.41 -0.84 -13.94
C LEU A 18 63.32 -1.64 -13.19
N VAL A 19 63.64 -2.18 -12.01
CA VAL A 19 62.69 -2.95 -11.17
C VAL A 19 62.17 -2.13 -9.98
N ILE A 20 62.70 -0.93 -9.72
CA ILE A 20 62.22 -0.03 -8.65
C ILE A 20 61.26 1.06 -9.18
N SER A 21 61.11 1.21 -10.50
CA SER A 21 60.28 2.26 -11.10
C SER A 21 58.92 1.80 -11.65
N LEU A 22 58.44 0.61 -11.29
CA LEU A 22 57.21 0.03 -11.84
C LEU A 22 56.24 -0.55 -10.79
N VAL A 23 56.30 -0.03 -9.56
CA VAL A 23 55.22 -0.17 -8.56
C VAL A 23 55.04 1.16 -7.82
N ILE A 24 54.99 2.28 -8.55
CA ILE A 24 54.09 3.35 -8.13
C ILE A 24 52.76 2.94 -8.72
N SER A 25 52.14 1.91 -8.13
CA SER A 25 50.70 1.77 -8.23
C SER A 25 50.18 3.14 -7.82
N SER A 26 49.59 3.86 -8.76
CA SER A 26 48.82 5.06 -8.50
C SER A 26 47.68 4.67 -7.56
N THR A 27 47.99 4.52 -6.27
CA THR A 27 47.00 4.58 -5.21
C THR A 27 46.46 5.99 -5.33
N SER A 28 45.36 6.13 -6.07
CA SER A 28 44.55 7.33 -6.02
C SER A 28 44.32 7.61 -4.55
N ALA A 29 44.94 8.67 -4.03
CA ALA A 29 44.73 9.05 -2.65
C ALA A 29 43.24 9.30 -2.49
N ILE A 30 42.60 8.54 -1.59
CA ILE A 30 41.18 8.69 -1.34
C ILE A 30 41.00 10.02 -0.61
N VAL A 31 40.14 10.86 -1.16
CA VAL A 31 39.71 12.08 -0.51
C VAL A 31 38.51 11.70 0.37
N PRO A 32 38.57 11.89 1.70
CA PRO A 32 37.49 11.51 2.59
C PRO A 32 36.24 12.37 2.36
N PRO A 33 35.04 11.92 2.80
CA PRO A 33 33.78 12.65 2.60
C PRO A 33 33.81 14.10 3.13
N GLY A 34 34.42 14.32 4.31
CA GLY A 34 34.59 15.65 4.91
C GLY A 34 35.42 16.64 4.09
N GLN A 35 36.12 16.14 3.05
CA GLN A 35 36.88 16.93 2.07
C GLN A 35 36.26 16.90 0.67
N GLN A 36 34.97 16.59 0.54
CA GLN A 36 34.25 16.51 -0.73
C GLN A 36 34.83 15.46 -1.70
N GLY A 37 35.29 14.32 -1.19
CA GLY A 37 35.68 13.19 -2.05
C GLY A 37 34.52 12.70 -2.91
N ALA A 38 34.80 12.17 -4.09
CA ALA A 38 33.77 11.61 -4.96
C ALA A 38 33.66 10.09 -4.75
N PHE A 39 32.47 9.54 -4.98
CA PHE A 39 32.29 8.09 -5.02
C PHE A 39 33.19 7.44 -6.06
N ASN A 40 33.56 6.17 -5.82
CA ASN A 40 34.39 5.39 -6.72
C ASN A 40 33.71 5.10 -8.07
N GLN A 41 32.39 5.23 -8.14
CA GLN A 41 31.56 5.01 -9.31
C GLN A 41 30.48 6.07 -9.44
N SER A 42 29.92 6.22 -10.64
CA SER A 42 28.72 7.04 -10.83
C SER A 42 27.57 6.46 -10.02
N ILE A 43 26.96 7.29 -9.17
CA ILE A 43 25.79 6.90 -8.39
C ILE A 43 24.59 6.82 -9.33
N THR A 44 23.84 5.73 -9.23
CA THR A 44 22.51 5.66 -9.86
C THR A 44 21.51 6.39 -8.96
N GLN A 45 21.28 7.67 -9.20
CA GLN A 45 20.15 8.35 -8.57
C GLN A 45 18.84 7.82 -9.16
N PRO A 46 17.78 7.69 -8.34
CA PRO A 46 16.48 7.31 -8.84
C PRO A 46 16.04 8.33 -9.89
N SER A 47 15.76 7.88 -11.11
CA SER A 47 15.04 8.71 -12.08
C SER A 47 13.66 9.04 -11.51
N ASP A 48 13.00 10.08 -12.02
CA ASP A 48 11.55 10.26 -11.83
C ASP A 48 10.91 8.90 -12.11
N GLY A 49 10.38 8.25 -11.07
CA GLY A 49 9.99 6.84 -11.12
C GLY A 49 8.96 6.54 -12.21
N PRO A 50 8.55 5.27 -12.39
CA PRO A 50 7.45 4.95 -13.29
C PRO A 50 6.24 5.84 -13.00
N MET A 51 5.63 6.38 -14.05
CA MET A 51 4.38 7.13 -13.98
C MET A 51 3.19 6.16 -13.92
N THR A 52 2.05 6.62 -13.43
CA THR A 52 0.81 5.84 -13.38
C THR A 52 0.40 5.31 -14.75
N ASP A 53 0.22 3.99 -14.87
CA ASP A 53 -0.31 3.37 -16.08
C ASP A 53 -1.85 3.46 -16.13
N ALA A 54 -2.35 4.65 -16.42
CA ALA A 54 -3.78 4.92 -16.50
C ALA A 54 -4.49 4.08 -17.58
N ASN A 55 -3.81 3.77 -18.69
CA ASN A 55 -4.40 3.01 -19.79
C ASN A 55 -4.64 1.56 -19.39
N LEU A 56 -3.67 0.92 -18.72
CA LEU A 56 -3.82 -0.44 -18.22
C LEU A 56 -4.96 -0.52 -17.20
N ILE A 57 -5.04 0.44 -16.27
CA ILE A 57 -6.13 0.48 -15.28
C ILE A 57 -7.50 0.55 -15.98
N VAL A 58 -7.66 1.46 -16.94
CA VAL A 58 -8.93 1.63 -17.67
C VAL A 58 -9.29 0.38 -18.45
N GLN A 59 -8.32 -0.26 -19.11
CA GLN A 59 -8.55 -1.51 -19.82
C GLN A 59 -9.04 -2.60 -18.86
N THR A 60 -8.34 -2.80 -17.73
CA THR A 60 -8.72 -3.83 -16.75
C THR A 60 -10.04 -3.54 -16.08
N ALA A 61 -10.36 -2.27 -15.80
CA ALA A 61 -11.65 -1.85 -15.27
C ALA A 61 -12.81 -2.20 -16.22
N GLY A 62 -12.57 -2.18 -17.54
CA GLY A 62 -13.55 -2.61 -18.54
C GLY A 62 -13.70 -4.14 -18.67
N GLU A 63 -12.76 -4.93 -18.13
CA GLU A 63 -12.76 -6.39 -18.19
C GLU A 63 -13.32 -7.04 -16.91
N VAL A 64 -13.24 -6.35 -15.76
CA VAL A 64 -13.77 -6.88 -14.50
C VAL A 64 -15.29 -6.85 -14.46
N ASN A 65 -15.89 -7.91 -13.92
CA ASN A 65 -17.28 -7.92 -13.50
C ASN A 65 -17.33 -8.15 -11.98
N GLN A 66 -17.53 -7.07 -11.23
CA GLN A 66 -17.64 -7.11 -9.77
C GLN A 66 -19.08 -7.08 -9.29
N LYS A 67 -20.03 -7.25 -10.21
CA LYS A 67 -21.45 -7.33 -9.88
C LYS A 67 -21.70 -8.73 -9.33
N SER A 68 -22.02 -8.79 -8.04
CA SER A 68 -22.38 -10.03 -7.36
C SER A 68 -23.34 -9.72 -6.23
N GLY A 69 -24.11 -10.72 -5.82
CA GLY A 69 -25.00 -10.63 -4.67
C GLY A 69 -24.82 -11.86 -3.78
N ALA A 70 -25.75 -12.02 -2.85
CA ALA A 70 -25.85 -13.23 -2.02
C ALA A 70 -25.89 -14.49 -2.90
N PRO A 71 -25.12 -15.56 -2.57
CA PRO A 71 -25.39 -16.89 -3.07
C PRO A 71 -26.85 -17.30 -2.81
N ASP A 72 -27.39 -18.17 -3.68
CA ASP A 72 -28.79 -18.59 -3.62
C ASP A 72 -29.19 -19.23 -2.27
N ASP A 73 -28.23 -19.77 -1.52
CA ASP A 73 -28.40 -20.45 -0.23
C ASP A 73 -27.92 -19.66 0.99
N GLU A 74 -27.44 -18.43 0.80
CA GLU A 74 -26.99 -17.59 1.92
C GLU A 74 -28.20 -17.16 2.77
N ALA A 75 -28.07 -17.26 4.10
CA ALA A 75 -29.12 -16.84 5.02
C ALA A 75 -29.22 -15.31 5.12
N PRO A 76 -30.41 -14.76 5.47
CA PRO A 76 -30.54 -13.35 5.83
C PRO A 76 -29.58 -12.98 6.97
N ASP A 77 -29.12 -11.73 6.97
CA ASP A 77 -28.22 -11.18 7.98
C ASP A 77 -26.86 -11.91 8.10
N ALA A 78 -26.41 -12.53 7.00
CA ALA A 78 -25.07 -13.06 6.90
C ALA A 78 -24.02 -11.96 7.09
N ASP A 79 -22.85 -12.34 7.61
CA ASP A 79 -21.72 -11.43 7.81
C ASP A 79 -21.30 -10.79 6.49
N ILE A 80 -20.97 -9.49 6.52
CA ILE A 80 -20.48 -8.78 5.34
C ILE A 80 -19.24 -9.49 4.78
N PRO A 81 -19.24 -9.93 3.50
CA PRO A 81 -18.09 -10.59 2.89
C PRO A 81 -16.82 -9.75 3.00
N PRO A 82 -15.63 -10.38 3.09
CA PRO A 82 -14.37 -9.65 3.01
C PRO A 82 -14.26 -8.89 1.67
N THR A 83 -13.37 -7.91 1.60
CA THR A 83 -13.07 -7.20 0.34
C THR A 83 -12.35 -8.13 -0.62
N SER A 84 -12.90 -8.29 -1.81
CA SER A 84 -12.33 -9.11 -2.87
C SER A 84 -11.39 -8.26 -3.73
N VAL A 85 -10.27 -8.86 -4.13
CA VAL A 85 -9.35 -8.34 -5.14
C VAL A 85 -9.64 -9.05 -6.44
N THR A 86 -10.04 -8.29 -7.46
CA THR A 86 -10.43 -8.85 -8.77
C THR A 86 -9.38 -8.68 -9.85
N ALA A 87 -8.40 -7.80 -9.63
CA ALA A 87 -7.24 -7.70 -10.48
C ALA A 87 -6.05 -7.12 -9.73
N ILE A 88 -4.85 -7.52 -10.14
CA ILE A 88 -3.58 -6.90 -9.73
C ILE A 88 -2.77 -6.66 -11.01
N ASP A 89 -2.41 -5.40 -11.27
CA ASP A 89 -1.59 -4.99 -12.41
C ASP A 89 -2.09 -5.53 -13.77
N GLY A 90 -3.41 -5.50 -13.94
CA GLY A 90 -4.09 -5.99 -15.14
C GLY A 90 -4.29 -7.50 -15.21
N VAL A 91 -3.81 -8.27 -14.23
CA VAL A 91 -4.07 -9.71 -14.12
C VAL A 91 -5.34 -9.95 -13.32
N LEU A 92 -6.39 -10.44 -13.98
CA LEU A 92 -7.67 -10.80 -13.34
C LEU A 92 -7.48 -11.95 -12.35
N MET A 93 -8.15 -11.86 -11.20
CA MET A 93 -8.15 -12.87 -10.15
C MET A 93 -9.44 -12.84 -9.33
N SER A 94 -9.60 -13.80 -8.44
CA SER A 94 -10.67 -13.83 -7.43
C SER A 94 -10.04 -14.28 -6.13
N SER A 95 -9.69 -13.30 -5.30
CA SER A 95 -8.95 -13.50 -4.05
C SER A 95 -9.46 -12.50 -3.02
N THR A 96 -9.21 -12.71 -1.73
CA THR A 96 -9.45 -11.67 -0.73
C THR A 96 -8.19 -10.85 -0.48
N VAL A 97 -8.32 -9.66 0.11
CA VAL A 97 -7.16 -8.85 0.50
C VAL A 97 -6.23 -9.61 1.47
N ALA A 98 -6.80 -10.40 2.38
CA ALA A 98 -6.03 -11.20 3.33
C ALA A 98 -5.20 -12.28 2.61
N ASP A 99 -5.76 -12.91 1.60
CA ASP A 99 -5.07 -13.91 0.78
C ASP A 99 -3.92 -13.30 -0.02
N VAL A 100 -4.14 -12.12 -0.62
CA VAL A 100 -3.11 -11.40 -1.40
C VAL A 100 -1.95 -10.94 -0.54
N THR A 101 -2.25 -10.45 0.67
CA THR A 101 -1.23 -9.88 1.56
C THR A 101 -0.52 -10.93 2.42
N GLY A 102 -1.00 -12.18 2.42
CA GLY A 102 -0.51 -13.22 3.33
C GLY A 102 -0.78 -12.92 4.81
N SER A 103 -1.60 -11.91 5.10
CA SER A 103 -1.90 -11.49 6.45
C SER A 103 -2.92 -12.45 7.06
N THR A 104 -2.44 -13.43 7.83
CA THR A 104 -3.26 -14.31 8.67
C THR A 104 -3.82 -13.59 9.91
N SER A 105 -3.89 -12.25 9.88
CA SER A 105 -4.34 -11.47 11.02
C SER A 105 -5.76 -11.86 11.38
N SER A 106 -5.86 -12.71 12.39
CA SER A 106 -7.02 -12.89 13.25
C SER A 106 -7.24 -11.60 14.05
N HIS A 107 -7.36 -10.48 13.35
CA HIS A 107 -7.98 -9.30 13.90
C HIS A 107 -9.44 -9.68 14.12
N ARG A 108 -9.70 -10.26 15.30
CA ARG A 108 -10.97 -10.16 15.99
C ARG A 108 -11.39 -8.71 15.78
N ARG A 109 -12.35 -8.50 14.86
CA ARG A 109 -13.08 -7.25 14.73
C ARG A 109 -13.56 -6.94 16.14
N ARG A 110 -12.81 -6.13 16.88
CA ARG A 110 -13.34 -5.57 18.12
C ARG A 110 -14.54 -4.80 17.64
N PRO A 111 -15.76 -5.09 18.12
CA PRO A 111 -16.93 -4.34 17.72
C PRO A 111 -16.60 -2.90 18.04
N ARG A 112 -16.30 -2.11 17.00
CA ARG A 112 -16.11 -0.67 17.14
C ARG A 112 -17.51 -0.22 17.53
N HIS A 113 -17.70 -0.02 18.83
CA HIS A 113 -18.92 0.54 19.39
C HIS A 113 -19.04 1.99 18.89
N TYR A 114 -19.40 2.16 17.61
CA TYR A 114 -19.79 3.42 16.99
C TYR A 114 -21.23 3.75 17.39
N PHE A 115 -21.56 3.64 18.68
CA PHE A 115 -22.90 3.89 19.24
C PHE A 115 -23.22 5.40 19.36
N GLY A 116 -22.49 6.26 18.64
CA GLY A 116 -22.65 7.72 18.71
C GLY A 116 -23.52 8.34 17.61
N ARG A 117 -24.03 7.60 16.62
CA ARG A 117 -24.67 8.22 15.42
C ARG A 117 -25.84 7.47 14.77
N LEU A 118 -26.47 6.50 15.45
CA LEU A 118 -27.60 5.75 14.87
C LEU A 118 -28.82 6.64 14.55
N ASP A 119 -29.13 7.64 15.38
CA ASP A 119 -30.31 8.50 15.17
C ASP A 119 -30.23 9.43 13.94
N ARG A 120 -29.06 9.57 13.29
CA ARG A 120 -28.88 10.49 12.15
C ARG A 120 -28.91 9.81 10.78
N ARG A 121 -28.88 8.46 10.72
CA ARG A 121 -28.74 7.74 9.44
C ARG A 121 -30.07 7.52 8.72
N GLN A 122 -31.17 7.29 9.43
CA GLN A 122 -32.47 7.09 8.75
C GLN A 122 -32.94 8.32 7.96
N SER A 123 -32.68 9.54 8.46
CA SER A 123 -33.10 10.79 7.80
C SER A 123 -32.27 11.18 6.57
N GLY A 124 -31.27 10.39 6.19
CA GLY A 124 -30.36 10.70 5.08
C GLY A 124 -30.62 9.93 3.80
N PHE A 125 -31.48 8.90 3.84
CA PHE A 125 -31.83 8.11 2.67
C PHE A 125 -32.93 8.77 1.86
N GLU A 126 -32.75 8.84 0.56
CA GLU A 126 -33.69 9.37 -0.42
C GLU A 126 -34.01 8.29 -1.46
N GLU A 127 -35.24 8.30 -1.97
CA GLU A 127 -35.62 7.40 -3.06
C GLU A 127 -34.88 7.81 -4.33
N ILE A 128 -34.01 6.92 -4.83
CA ILE A 128 -33.27 7.08 -6.08
C ILE A 128 -34.12 6.62 -7.26
N PHE A 129 -34.87 5.52 -7.07
CA PHE A 129 -35.85 5.04 -8.04
C PHE A 129 -36.99 4.31 -7.34
N ALA A 130 -38.20 4.50 -7.90
CA ALA A 130 -39.39 3.78 -7.47
C ALA A 130 -39.49 2.41 -8.16
N GLY A 131 -40.20 1.49 -7.51
CA GLY A 131 -40.59 0.21 -8.09
C GLY A 131 -41.68 0.33 -9.15
N LEU A 132 -41.73 -0.64 -10.06
CA LEU A 132 -42.85 -0.78 -10.99
C LEU A 132 -44.15 -1.16 -10.26
N PRO A 133 -45.33 -0.96 -10.89
CA PRO A 133 -46.60 -1.42 -10.35
C PRO A 133 -46.59 -2.92 -10.02
N ALA A 134 -47.36 -3.33 -9.00
CA ALA A 134 -47.35 -4.69 -8.46
C ALA A 134 -47.78 -5.79 -9.46
N ASP A 135 -48.47 -5.42 -10.53
CA ASP A 135 -48.89 -6.31 -11.62
C ASP A 135 -47.83 -6.45 -12.73
N GLN A 136 -46.67 -5.80 -12.58
CA GLN A 136 -45.57 -5.84 -13.54
C GLN A 136 -44.34 -6.51 -12.94
N HIS A 137 -43.67 -7.31 -13.77
CA HIS A 137 -42.35 -7.82 -13.44
C HIS A 137 -41.35 -6.67 -13.37
N ASP A 138 -40.49 -6.74 -12.36
CA ASP A 138 -39.42 -5.80 -12.11
C ASP A 138 -38.08 -6.56 -11.97
N ALA A 139 -36.99 -5.84 -11.74
CA ALA A 139 -35.68 -6.43 -11.47
C ALA A 139 -35.02 -5.82 -10.24
N ALA A 140 -34.27 -6.63 -9.50
CA ALA A 140 -33.40 -6.18 -8.43
C ALA A 140 -32.08 -5.65 -8.99
N ILE A 141 -31.38 -4.86 -8.17
CA ILE A 141 -30.06 -4.33 -8.47
C ILE A 141 -29.03 -5.46 -8.53
N GLU A 142 -28.28 -5.49 -9.62
CA GLU A 142 -27.05 -6.28 -9.75
C GLU A 142 -25.88 -5.31 -9.80
N GLY A 143 -25.49 -4.85 -8.61
CA GLY A 143 -24.51 -3.78 -8.40
C GLY A 143 -23.19 -4.29 -7.82
N THR A 144 -22.19 -3.42 -7.84
CA THR A 144 -20.93 -3.58 -7.11
C THR A 144 -21.11 -3.28 -5.62
N ALA A 145 -20.08 -3.52 -4.80
CA ALA A 145 -20.09 -3.17 -3.37
C ALA A 145 -21.24 -3.77 -2.54
N TYR A 146 -21.68 -4.98 -2.87
CA TYR A 146 -22.61 -5.76 -2.05
C TYR A 146 -22.09 -5.90 -0.62
N LEU A 147 -22.99 -5.70 0.35
CA LEU A 147 -22.68 -5.86 1.78
C LEU A 147 -23.33 -7.11 2.36
N THR A 148 -24.65 -7.15 2.36
CA THR A 148 -25.45 -8.26 2.92
C THR A 148 -26.92 -8.03 2.54
N TYR A 149 -27.82 -8.93 2.94
CA TYR A 149 -29.26 -8.74 2.80
C TYR A 149 -30.02 -9.19 4.06
N THR A 150 -31.23 -8.68 4.24
CA THR A 150 -32.18 -9.18 5.25
C THR A 150 -33.58 -9.33 4.64
N LEU A 151 -34.48 -9.93 5.41
CA LEU A 151 -35.90 -10.00 5.12
C LEU A 151 -36.65 -9.11 6.10
N VAL A 152 -37.42 -8.16 5.57
CA VAL A 152 -38.22 -7.25 6.39
C VAL A 152 -39.69 -7.65 6.35
N PRO A 153 -40.53 -7.26 7.34
CA PRO A 153 -41.94 -7.65 7.34
C PRO A 153 -42.66 -7.25 6.04
N ASN A 154 -43.31 -8.22 5.38
CA ASN A 154 -44.00 -8.05 4.10
C ASN A 154 -45.51 -7.71 4.24
N SER A 155 -46.00 -7.41 5.45
CA SER A 155 -47.40 -6.97 5.65
C SER A 155 -47.71 -5.68 4.89
N THR A 156 -46.67 -4.88 4.65
CA THR A 156 -46.64 -3.70 3.78
C THR A 156 -45.28 -3.66 3.10
N TYR A 157 -45.13 -2.81 2.10
CA TYR A 157 -43.82 -2.48 1.53
C TYR A 157 -43.01 -1.65 2.54
N ASN A 158 -42.37 -2.31 3.51
CA ASN A 158 -41.86 -1.71 4.74
C ASN A 158 -40.47 -1.08 4.59
N ILE A 159 -40.44 0.11 3.97
CA ILE A 159 -39.23 0.91 3.76
C ILE A 159 -38.55 1.25 5.10
N ASP A 160 -39.33 1.65 6.11
CA ASP A 160 -38.78 2.07 7.41
C ASP A 160 -37.97 0.95 8.10
N ALA A 161 -38.44 -0.30 8.04
CA ALA A 161 -37.71 -1.46 8.56
C ALA A 161 -36.40 -1.71 7.79
N CYS A 162 -36.43 -1.60 6.46
CA CYS A 162 -35.24 -1.75 5.61
C CYS A 162 -34.20 -0.67 5.91
N LEU A 163 -34.61 0.59 6.02
CA LEU A 163 -33.71 1.71 6.36
C LEU A 163 -33.21 1.64 7.82
N ALA A 164 -34.02 1.15 8.76
CA ALA A 164 -33.59 0.90 10.13
C ALA A 164 -32.46 -0.13 10.19
N TRP A 165 -32.63 -1.23 9.46
CA TRP A 165 -31.62 -2.28 9.36
C TRP A 165 -30.35 -1.77 8.67
N ALA A 166 -30.47 -1.08 7.54
CA ALA A 166 -29.36 -0.48 6.81
C ALA A 166 -28.47 0.41 7.70
N ALA A 167 -29.08 1.17 8.61
CA ALA A 167 -28.36 2.05 9.53
C ALA A 167 -27.45 1.29 10.52
N THR A 168 -27.71 0.00 10.77
CA THR A 168 -26.89 -0.87 11.64
C THR A 168 -25.66 -1.45 10.93
N ILE A 169 -25.66 -1.42 9.61
CA ILE A 169 -24.58 -1.98 8.78
C ILE A 169 -23.50 -0.92 8.58
N ASP A 170 -22.25 -1.29 8.86
CA ASP A 170 -21.13 -0.39 8.61
C ASP A 170 -20.91 -0.25 7.09
N GLY A 171 -20.70 0.99 6.64
CA GLY A 171 -20.53 1.30 5.21
C GLY A 171 -21.80 1.26 4.34
N CYS A 172 -22.99 0.93 4.87
CA CYS A 172 -24.21 0.95 4.06
C CYS A 172 -24.60 2.38 3.64
N VAL A 173 -24.68 2.61 2.32
CA VAL A 173 -25.08 3.90 1.72
C VAL A 173 -26.26 3.77 0.77
N PHE A 174 -26.65 2.55 0.41
CA PHE A 174 -27.77 2.29 -0.47
C PHE A 174 -28.44 0.97 -0.10
N VAL A 175 -29.76 0.91 -0.26
CA VAL A 175 -30.53 -0.33 -0.20
C VAL A 175 -31.42 -0.50 -1.42
N ASN A 176 -31.52 -1.73 -1.91
CA ASN A 176 -32.56 -2.14 -2.85
C ASN A 176 -33.60 -2.98 -2.11
N LEU A 177 -34.84 -2.50 -2.07
CA LEU A 177 -35.98 -3.19 -1.47
C LEU A 177 -36.84 -3.76 -2.59
N TYR A 178 -37.21 -5.04 -2.53
CA TYR A 178 -38.04 -5.68 -3.56
C TYR A 178 -38.74 -6.94 -3.04
N TYR A 179 -39.83 -7.32 -3.69
CA TYR A 179 -40.41 -8.65 -3.46
C TYR A 179 -39.76 -9.68 -4.37
N GLU A 180 -39.37 -10.82 -3.81
CA GLU A 180 -38.85 -11.99 -4.54
C GLU A 180 -39.81 -13.16 -4.34
N PHE A 181 -40.64 -13.43 -5.33
CA PHE A 181 -41.64 -14.49 -5.26
C PHE A 181 -41.08 -15.84 -5.72
N ASN A 182 -41.74 -16.92 -5.30
CA ASN A 182 -41.41 -18.30 -5.65
C ASN A 182 -39.96 -18.70 -5.27
N ASN A 183 -39.45 -18.17 -4.16
CA ASN A 183 -38.18 -18.61 -3.59
C ASN A 183 -38.47 -19.52 -2.39
N TYR A 184 -38.15 -20.81 -2.52
CA TYR A 184 -38.44 -21.83 -1.51
C TYR A 184 -37.81 -21.52 -0.14
N LEU A 185 -36.61 -20.91 -0.13
CA LEU A 185 -35.95 -20.57 1.13
C LEU A 185 -36.68 -19.44 1.85
N LEU A 186 -37.08 -18.40 1.11
CA LEU A 186 -37.85 -17.27 1.65
C LEU A 186 -39.25 -17.70 2.10
N ASP A 187 -39.89 -18.59 1.32
CA ASP A 187 -41.28 -19.01 1.52
C ASP A 187 -41.43 -20.01 2.68
N PHE A 188 -40.43 -20.86 2.95
CA PHE A 188 -40.60 -22.00 3.87
C PHE A 188 -39.44 -22.30 4.83
N VAL A 189 -38.23 -21.77 4.58
CA VAL A 189 -37.04 -22.18 5.35
C VAL A 189 -36.62 -21.11 6.34
N PHE A 190 -36.56 -19.85 5.92
CA PHE A 190 -36.18 -18.75 6.78
C PHE A 190 -37.33 -18.35 7.73
N SER A 191 -36.97 -18.04 8.98
CA SER A 191 -37.93 -17.84 10.08
C SER A 191 -38.75 -16.57 9.96
N GLU A 192 -38.33 -15.64 9.12
CA GLU A 192 -38.97 -14.36 8.88
C GLU A 192 -40.27 -14.52 8.07
N GLU A 193 -40.43 -15.63 7.35
CA GLU A 193 -41.58 -15.94 6.47
C GLU A 193 -41.94 -14.75 5.55
N SER A 194 -40.92 -14.03 5.09
CA SER A 194 -41.05 -12.83 4.28
C SER A 194 -40.31 -12.97 2.96
N ASN A 195 -40.98 -12.57 1.90
CA ASN A 195 -40.43 -12.45 0.56
C ASN A 195 -40.04 -11.00 0.21
N LEU A 196 -40.11 -10.08 1.18
CA LEU A 196 -39.69 -8.69 1.01
C LEU A 196 -38.22 -8.55 1.42
N LYS A 197 -37.35 -8.51 0.42
CA LYS A 197 -35.90 -8.55 0.56
C LYS A 197 -35.33 -7.14 0.54
N CYS A 198 -34.50 -6.83 1.54
CA CYS A 198 -33.77 -5.57 1.65
C CYS A 198 -32.28 -5.87 1.49
N VAL A 199 -31.68 -5.42 0.39
CA VAL A 199 -30.26 -5.68 0.06
C VAL A 199 -29.45 -4.41 0.27
N ALA A 200 -28.36 -4.48 1.02
CA ALA A 200 -27.49 -3.35 1.34
C ALA A 200 -26.22 -3.32 0.49
N TYR A 201 -25.83 -2.11 0.10
CA TYR A 201 -24.64 -1.83 -0.70
C TYR A 201 -23.82 -0.68 -0.10
N ALA A 202 -22.51 -0.72 -0.33
CA ALA A 202 -21.55 0.33 0.03
C ALA A 202 -21.34 1.38 -1.09
N ASP A 203 -22.14 1.32 -2.16
CA ASP A 203 -22.22 2.35 -3.18
C ASP A 203 -23.66 2.67 -3.56
N ILE A 204 -23.88 3.77 -4.27
CA ILE A 204 -25.19 4.25 -4.71
C ILE A 204 -25.43 3.73 -6.13
N HIS A 205 -26.52 3.00 -6.30
CA HIS A 205 -26.94 2.43 -7.58
C HIS A 205 -28.18 3.14 -8.13
N ASP A 206 -28.39 3.04 -9.44
CA ASP A 206 -29.57 3.58 -10.11
C ASP A 206 -30.40 2.49 -10.83
N ALA A 207 -31.54 2.91 -11.40
CA ALA A 207 -32.48 2.00 -12.04
C ALA A 207 -31.92 1.28 -13.27
N SER A 208 -30.82 1.76 -13.88
CA SER A 208 -30.18 1.11 -15.02
C SER A 208 -29.47 -0.19 -14.64
N GLU A 209 -29.19 -0.38 -13.34
CA GLU A 209 -28.58 -1.59 -12.79
C GLU A 209 -29.59 -2.64 -12.34
N LYS A 210 -30.89 -2.42 -12.60
CA LYS A 210 -31.97 -3.39 -12.35
C LYS A 210 -31.93 -4.50 -13.41
N THR A 211 -31.00 -5.44 -13.28
CA THR A 211 -30.78 -6.52 -14.26
C THR A 211 -31.13 -7.91 -13.75
N ASN A 212 -31.32 -8.10 -12.43
CA ASN A 212 -31.73 -9.38 -11.88
C ASN A 212 -33.26 -9.50 -11.88
N PHE A 213 -33.84 -10.19 -12.86
CA PHE A 213 -35.29 -10.43 -12.95
C PHE A 213 -35.77 -11.67 -12.17
N GLY A 214 -34.86 -12.39 -11.51
CA GLY A 214 -35.09 -13.75 -11.03
C GLY A 214 -34.93 -14.78 -12.15
N GLY A 215 -35.78 -15.80 -12.16
CA GLY A 215 -35.79 -16.86 -13.17
C GLY A 215 -35.14 -18.18 -12.71
N GLN A 216 -34.68 -18.25 -11.47
CA GLN A 216 -34.12 -19.46 -10.87
C GLN A 216 -35.24 -20.41 -10.43
N ALA A 217 -35.02 -21.72 -10.56
CA ALA A 217 -35.91 -22.73 -9.99
C ALA A 217 -35.46 -23.03 -8.55
N SER A 218 -36.14 -22.45 -7.56
CA SER A 218 -35.78 -22.59 -6.13
C SER A 218 -36.48 -23.77 -5.44
N TYR A 219 -37.67 -24.16 -5.91
CA TYR A 219 -38.44 -25.25 -5.30
C TYR A 219 -37.82 -26.62 -5.61
N PRO A 220 -37.76 -27.54 -4.63
CA PRO A 220 -37.28 -28.88 -4.88
C PRO A 220 -38.17 -29.56 -5.94
N GLN A 221 -37.55 -30.15 -6.96
CA GLN A 221 -38.29 -30.98 -7.92
C GLN A 221 -39.00 -32.10 -7.16
N ALA A 222 -40.33 -32.12 -7.24
CA ALA A 222 -41.15 -33.09 -6.54
C ALA A 222 -40.73 -34.53 -6.90
N GLY A 223 -40.03 -35.19 -5.97
CA GLY A 223 -39.84 -36.64 -5.96
C GLY A 223 -38.55 -37.22 -6.55
N GLY A 224 -37.51 -36.44 -6.86
CA GLY A 224 -36.22 -36.98 -7.37
C GLY A 224 -36.32 -37.82 -8.66
N TYR A 225 -37.51 -37.88 -9.25
CA TYR A 225 -37.82 -38.55 -10.50
C TYR A 225 -38.02 -37.45 -11.54
N ILE A 226 -37.20 -37.48 -12.58
CA ILE A 226 -37.46 -36.74 -13.81
C ILE A 226 -38.77 -37.32 -14.38
N LEU A 227 -39.91 -36.71 -14.04
CA LEU A 227 -41.20 -37.00 -14.66
C LEU A 227 -41.16 -36.45 -16.08
N SER A 228 -40.57 -37.22 -17.01
CA SER A 228 -40.38 -36.85 -18.41
C SER A 228 -41.66 -36.91 -19.25
N SER A 229 -42.83 -37.12 -18.67
CA SER A 229 -44.06 -37.14 -19.43
C SER A 229 -45.25 -37.06 -18.49
N VAL A 230 -45.84 -35.87 -18.41
CA VAL A 230 -47.28 -35.56 -18.48
C VAL A 230 -47.41 -34.08 -18.07
N ASP A 231 -47.66 -33.23 -19.07
CA ASP A 231 -48.26 -31.89 -19.03
C ASP A 231 -47.76 -30.88 -17.98
N ASN A 232 -46.71 -30.14 -18.36
CA ASN A 232 -46.34 -28.80 -17.85
C ASN A 232 -46.18 -28.63 -16.32
N ASN A 233 -45.53 -29.61 -15.69
CA ASN A 233 -45.09 -29.59 -14.30
C ASN A 233 -43.86 -28.65 -14.10
N THR A 234 -43.99 -27.39 -14.53
CA THR A 234 -42.93 -26.37 -14.43
C THR A 234 -42.77 -25.98 -12.96
N VAL A 235 -41.58 -26.26 -12.40
CA VAL A 235 -41.17 -25.67 -11.13
C VAL A 235 -41.32 -24.15 -11.28
N PRO A 236 -42.06 -23.47 -10.38
CA PRO A 236 -42.24 -22.03 -10.49
C PRO A 236 -40.86 -21.36 -10.42
N LEU A 237 -40.60 -20.48 -11.39
CA LEU A 237 -39.38 -19.68 -11.39
C LEU A 237 -39.56 -18.51 -10.44
N THR A 238 -38.47 -18.12 -9.78
CA THR A 238 -38.42 -16.88 -9.00
C THR A 238 -38.71 -15.69 -9.90
N TYR A 239 -39.33 -14.65 -9.36
CA TYR A 239 -39.48 -13.38 -10.07
C TYR A 239 -39.52 -12.21 -9.09
N ILE A 240 -39.08 -11.05 -9.59
CA ILE A 240 -38.99 -9.84 -8.79
C ILE A 240 -40.10 -8.85 -9.17
N THR A 241 -40.61 -8.10 -8.19
CA THR A 241 -41.57 -7.00 -8.40
C THR A 241 -41.29 -5.84 -7.44
N GLN A 242 -41.80 -4.65 -7.80
CA GLN A 242 -41.78 -3.47 -6.94
C GLN A 242 -40.39 -3.15 -6.38
N SER A 243 -39.36 -3.16 -7.22
CA SER A 243 -37.97 -2.95 -6.80
C SER A 243 -37.67 -1.45 -6.71
N SER A 244 -37.51 -0.94 -5.49
CA SER A 244 -37.14 0.46 -5.21
C SER A 244 -35.73 0.57 -4.64
N GLY A 245 -35.09 1.71 -4.89
CA GLY A 245 -33.73 2.00 -4.44
C GLY A 245 -33.72 3.24 -3.56
N TRP A 246 -33.06 3.13 -2.41
CA TRP A 246 -32.94 4.21 -1.44
C TRP A 246 -31.47 4.42 -1.12
N GLY A 247 -30.96 5.63 -1.36
CA GLY A 247 -29.54 5.94 -1.23
C GLY A 247 -29.31 7.20 -0.40
N LEU A 248 -28.12 7.29 0.21
CA LEU A 248 -27.62 8.56 0.74
C LEU A 248 -27.27 9.51 -0.42
N GLN A 249 -27.26 10.82 -0.16
CA GLN A 249 -26.84 11.82 -1.16
C GLN A 249 -25.35 11.72 -1.55
N SER A 250 -24.52 11.11 -0.69
CA SER A 250 -23.09 10.92 -0.93
C SER A 250 -22.57 9.70 -0.21
N LEU A 251 -21.41 9.19 -0.66
CA LEU A 251 -20.67 8.18 0.09
C LEU A 251 -20.24 8.73 1.46
N ILE A 252 -20.11 7.83 2.44
CA ILE A 252 -19.62 8.16 3.77
C ILE A 252 -18.11 8.38 3.70
N ASP A 253 -17.63 9.47 4.32
CA ASP A 253 -16.20 9.69 4.49
C ASP A 253 -15.60 8.54 5.32
N PRO A 254 -14.69 7.73 4.74
CA PRO A 254 -14.05 6.65 5.47
C PRO A 254 -13.08 7.21 6.50
N ALA A 255 -12.90 6.49 7.62
CA ALA A 255 -11.84 6.80 8.56
C ALA A 255 -10.46 6.51 7.94
N ASP A 256 -9.45 7.27 8.35
CA ASP A 256 -8.07 7.01 7.98
C ASP A 256 -7.66 5.60 8.45
N PRO A 257 -7.04 4.77 7.58
CA PRO A 257 -6.50 3.48 7.99
C PRO A 257 -5.41 3.64 9.04
N ASP A 258 -5.27 2.63 9.91
CA ASP A 258 -4.18 2.61 10.88
C ASP A 258 -2.82 2.70 10.18
N GLY A 259 -1.98 3.65 10.61
CA GLY A 259 -0.67 3.90 10.01
C GLY A 259 -0.71 4.77 8.74
N TYR A 260 -1.86 5.32 8.37
CA TYR A 260 -2.03 6.23 7.24
C TYR A 260 -2.70 7.54 7.66
N SER A 261 -2.50 8.59 6.86
CA SER A 261 -3.22 9.86 6.98
C SER A 261 -3.74 10.31 5.62
N LEU A 262 -4.95 10.86 5.59
CA LEU A 262 -5.50 11.51 4.39
C LEU A 262 -4.61 12.68 3.95
N VAL A 263 -4.26 12.70 2.66
CA VAL A 263 -3.54 13.81 2.01
C VAL A 263 -4.53 14.72 1.29
N PHE A 264 -5.45 14.15 0.51
CA PHE A 264 -6.49 14.90 -0.19
C PHE A 264 -7.74 14.04 -0.44
N GLY A 265 -8.85 14.70 -0.78
CA GLY A 265 -10.05 14.08 -1.29
C GLY A 265 -11.27 14.21 -0.38
N PRO A 266 -12.47 13.89 -0.89
CA PRO A 266 -12.71 13.25 -2.20
C PRO A 266 -12.62 14.25 -3.38
N THR A 267 -12.07 13.83 -4.52
CA THR A 267 -12.03 14.60 -5.78
C THR A 267 -12.51 13.77 -6.98
N GLY A 268 -12.62 14.39 -8.16
CA GLY A 268 -12.92 13.73 -9.44
C GLY A 268 -11.69 13.32 -10.26
N GLY A 269 -10.50 13.30 -9.65
CA GLY A 269 -9.25 13.00 -10.35
C GLY A 269 -8.36 12.04 -9.57
N ALA A 270 -7.81 11.04 -10.24
CA ALA A 270 -6.83 10.11 -9.71
C ALA A 270 -5.40 10.62 -9.97
N ASN A 271 -4.46 10.23 -9.12
CA ASN A 271 -3.05 10.61 -9.30
C ASN A 271 -2.48 10.02 -10.60
N ASN A 272 -1.80 10.88 -11.36
CA ASN A 272 -0.85 10.50 -12.41
C ASN A 272 0.52 11.02 -11.97
N ALA A 273 1.26 10.21 -11.22
CA ALA A 273 2.44 10.63 -10.49
C ALA A 273 3.59 9.63 -10.64
N ALA A 274 4.81 10.10 -10.38
CA ALA A 274 6.01 9.27 -10.35
C ALA A 274 5.99 8.33 -9.14
N GLY A 275 6.80 7.28 -9.23
CA GLY A 275 6.93 6.26 -8.19
C GLY A 275 5.78 5.26 -8.15
N TYR A 276 5.06 5.11 -9.27
CA TYR A 276 3.96 4.19 -9.43
C TYR A 276 4.42 2.73 -9.28
N MET A 277 3.86 2.07 -8.27
CA MET A 277 4.17 0.68 -7.97
C MET A 277 3.19 -0.29 -8.61
N GLY A 278 2.14 0.17 -9.31
CA GLY A 278 1.07 -0.67 -9.83
C GLY A 278 -0.28 -0.42 -9.16
N PHE A 279 -1.26 -1.29 -9.42
CA PHE A 279 -2.62 -1.14 -8.91
C PHE A 279 -3.29 -2.47 -8.57
N ALA A 280 -4.35 -2.37 -7.77
CA ALA A 280 -5.31 -3.44 -7.55
C ALA A 280 -6.74 -2.92 -7.80
N LEU A 281 -7.61 -3.78 -8.31
CA LEU A 281 -9.05 -3.55 -8.37
C LEU A 281 -9.72 -4.32 -7.24
N ILE A 282 -10.54 -3.64 -6.44
CA ILE A 282 -11.31 -4.22 -5.34
C ILE A 282 -12.81 -4.02 -5.55
N ASP A 283 -13.64 -4.83 -4.92
CA ASP A 283 -15.10 -4.92 -5.16
C ASP A 283 -15.96 -3.93 -4.35
N LYS A 284 -15.36 -3.20 -3.41
CA LYS A 284 -15.99 -2.12 -2.63
C LYS A 284 -15.00 -1.01 -2.31
N TYR A 285 -15.52 0.18 -2.04
CA TYR A 285 -14.70 1.32 -1.61
C TYR A 285 -14.18 1.11 -0.17
N ASP A 286 -13.07 0.38 -0.03
CA ASP A 286 -12.47 0.03 1.25
C ASP A 286 -11.03 0.57 1.35
N VAL A 287 -10.89 1.66 2.09
CA VAL A 287 -9.59 2.31 2.30
C VAL A 287 -8.64 1.45 3.13
N ASN A 288 -9.16 0.63 4.06
CA ASN A 288 -8.31 -0.29 4.84
C ASN A 288 -7.79 -1.42 3.95
N ALA A 289 -8.59 -1.90 3.01
CA ALA A 289 -8.13 -2.87 2.00
C ALA A 289 -6.98 -2.30 1.16
N CYS A 290 -7.10 -1.07 0.65
CA CYS A 290 -5.99 -0.45 -0.10
C CYS A 290 -4.74 -0.24 0.76
N ALA A 291 -4.89 0.12 2.04
CA ALA A 291 -3.77 0.23 2.98
C ALA A 291 -3.06 -1.12 3.18
N GLN A 292 -3.81 -2.21 3.35
CA GLN A 292 -3.25 -3.56 3.46
C GLN A 292 -2.54 -3.98 2.18
N LEU A 293 -3.12 -3.70 1.00
CA LEU A 293 -2.50 -3.96 -0.29
C LEU A 293 -1.20 -3.17 -0.48
N CYS A 294 -1.17 -1.91 -0.05
CA CYS A 294 0.05 -1.09 -0.05
C CYS A 294 1.09 -1.66 0.93
N ASN A 295 0.71 -2.01 2.16
CA ASN A 295 1.62 -2.63 3.14
C ASN A 295 2.23 -3.95 2.63
N GLY A 296 1.43 -4.76 1.94
CA GLY A 296 1.85 -6.04 1.36
C GLY A 296 2.48 -5.93 -0.03
N ARG A 297 2.56 -4.73 -0.61
CA ARG A 297 3.15 -4.53 -1.95
C ARG A 297 4.65 -4.84 -1.87
N GLY A 298 5.14 -5.60 -2.84
CA GLY A 298 6.56 -5.88 -2.98
C GLY A 298 7.40 -4.60 -3.08
N ILE A 299 8.66 -4.70 -2.68
CA ILE A 299 9.62 -3.59 -2.72
C ILE A 299 9.92 -3.25 -4.18
N ASP A 300 9.86 -1.96 -4.52
CA ASP A 300 10.44 -1.45 -5.75
C ASP A 300 11.96 -1.32 -5.56
N PRO A 301 12.80 -1.85 -6.48
CA PRO A 301 14.25 -1.86 -6.31
C PRO A 301 14.87 -0.45 -6.28
N VAL A 302 14.16 0.55 -6.80
CA VAL A 302 14.56 1.95 -6.79
C VAL A 302 13.85 2.66 -5.64
N GLY A 303 12.54 2.57 -5.57
CA GLY A 303 11.73 3.38 -4.66
C GLY A 303 11.54 2.87 -3.23
N GLY A 304 11.82 1.59 -2.99
CA GLY A 304 11.58 0.96 -1.70
C GLY A 304 10.14 0.46 -1.55
N GLY A 305 9.62 0.46 -0.32
CA GLY A 305 8.27 0.02 -0.03
C GLY A 305 7.19 1.05 -0.39
N CYS A 306 5.93 0.60 -0.45
CA CYS A 306 4.79 1.48 -0.67
C CYS A 306 4.63 2.48 0.48
N ALA A 307 4.64 3.77 0.13
CA ALA A 307 4.53 4.90 1.05
C ALA A 307 3.22 5.70 0.85
N TYR A 308 2.52 5.48 -0.25
CA TYR A 308 1.31 6.22 -0.60
C TYR A 308 0.37 5.36 -1.46
N PHE A 309 -0.92 5.56 -1.30
CA PHE A 309 -1.90 5.03 -2.26
C PHE A 309 -3.01 6.03 -2.54
N ASN A 310 -3.59 5.91 -3.74
CA ASN A 310 -4.77 6.62 -4.18
C ASN A 310 -5.89 5.62 -4.44
N ILE A 311 -6.99 5.77 -3.70
CA ILE A 311 -8.22 4.98 -3.90
C ILE A 311 -9.27 5.83 -4.62
N TRP A 312 -9.91 5.28 -5.65
CA TRP A 312 -10.97 5.96 -6.39
C TRP A 312 -11.98 4.99 -7.00
N ARG A 313 -13.19 5.49 -7.27
CA ARG A 313 -14.29 4.74 -7.88
C ARG A 313 -14.33 4.95 -9.38
N ALA A 314 -14.30 3.86 -10.14
CA ALA A 314 -14.49 3.83 -11.59
C ALA A 314 -15.98 3.77 -11.92
N VAL A 315 -16.48 4.76 -12.65
CA VAL A 315 -17.85 4.80 -13.16
C VAL A 315 -17.81 4.62 -14.67
N VAL A 316 -18.36 3.52 -15.20
CA VAL A 316 -18.40 3.24 -16.64
C VAL A 316 -19.84 3.36 -17.13
N ASP A 317 -20.07 4.19 -18.14
CA ASP A 317 -21.41 4.45 -18.71
C ASP A 317 -22.45 4.88 -17.65
N GLY A 318 -21.99 5.61 -16.62
CA GLY A 318 -22.82 6.09 -15.52
C GLY A 318 -22.91 5.15 -14.31
N ASN A 319 -22.45 3.90 -14.43
CA ASN A 319 -22.59 2.87 -13.40
C ASN A 319 -21.27 2.62 -12.64
N PRO A 320 -21.29 2.51 -11.30
CA PRO A 320 -20.13 2.06 -10.53
C PRO A 320 -19.68 0.65 -10.92
N THR A 321 -18.47 0.53 -11.48
CA THR A 321 -17.94 -0.74 -12.04
C THR A 321 -16.87 -1.36 -11.17
N THR A 322 -15.98 -0.54 -10.59
CA THR A 322 -14.90 -1.02 -9.72
C THR A 322 -14.26 0.07 -8.89
N TYR A 323 -13.37 -0.30 -7.97
CA TYR A 323 -12.59 0.60 -7.15
C TYR A 323 -11.10 0.29 -7.32
N THR A 324 -10.32 1.31 -7.60
CA THR A 324 -8.90 1.17 -7.90
C THR A 324 -8.08 1.62 -6.70
N CYS A 325 -7.16 0.77 -6.23
CA CYS A 325 -6.06 1.13 -5.34
C CYS A 325 -4.78 1.32 -6.17
N ALA A 326 -4.43 2.55 -6.53
CA ALA A 326 -3.14 2.85 -7.17
C ALA A 326 -2.08 3.08 -6.09
N MET A 327 -0.94 2.38 -6.14
CA MET A 327 0.08 2.36 -5.09
C MET A 327 1.37 3.03 -5.55
N TYR A 328 2.07 3.71 -4.64
CA TYR A 328 3.26 4.49 -4.94
C TYR A 328 4.29 4.41 -3.82
N TYR A 329 5.57 4.41 -4.17
CA TYR A 329 6.67 4.54 -3.21
C TYR A 329 7.04 6.00 -2.93
N LEU A 330 6.65 6.93 -3.81
CA LEU A 330 6.73 8.37 -3.56
C LEU A 330 5.37 8.89 -3.07
N VAL A 331 5.41 9.72 -2.03
CA VAL A 331 4.22 10.45 -1.58
C VAL A 331 3.91 11.56 -2.58
N THR A 332 2.63 11.69 -2.94
CA THR A 332 2.13 12.77 -3.80
C THR A 332 0.91 13.44 -3.17
N ASP A 333 0.35 14.43 -3.85
CA ASP A 333 -0.76 15.26 -3.37
C ASP A 333 -1.82 15.50 -4.45
N GLU A 334 -2.77 16.40 -4.18
CA GLU A 334 -3.88 16.72 -5.09
C GLU A 334 -3.42 17.31 -6.43
N SER A 335 -2.23 17.93 -6.50
CA SER A 335 -1.76 18.59 -7.72
C SER A 335 -1.48 17.62 -8.87
N THR A 336 -1.22 16.34 -8.55
CA THR A 336 -1.03 15.28 -9.54
C THR A 336 -2.30 14.50 -9.82
N ALA A 337 -3.43 14.82 -9.16
CA ALA A 337 -4.73 14.17 -9.31
C ALA A 337 -5.44 14.58 -10.62
N VAL A 338 -4.76 14.42 -11.75
CA VAL A 338 -5.16 14.94 -13.07
C VAL A 338 -5.82 13.90 -13.98
N ASN A 339 -5.84 12.62 -13.59
CA ASN A 339 -6.52 11.58 -14.35
C ASN A 339 -8.01 11.55 -13.99
N THR A 340 -8.85 12.14 -14.84
CA THR A 340 -10.31 12.21 -14.62
C THR A 340 -11.09 11.08 -15.29
N GLY A 341 -10.42 10.15 -15.96
CA GLY A 341 -11.02 9.04 -16.71
C GLY A 341 -10.70 9.07 -18.21
N GLN A 342 -11.16 8.06 -18.93
CA GLN A 342 -10.93 7.86 -20.36
C GLN A 342 -12.13 7.13 -21.00
N GLY A 343 -12.57 7.57 -22.18
CA GLY A 343 -13.73 6.98 -22.84
C GLY A 343 -15.01 7.20 -22.02
N SER A 344 -15.73 6.11 -21.70
CA SER A 344 -16.90 6.14 -20.81
C SER A 344 -16.56 5.98 -19.33
N LEU A 345 -15.29 5.68 -18.99
CA LEU A 345 -14.84 5.61 -17.62
C LEU A 345 -14.61 7.01 -17.07
N VAL A 346 -15.21 7.30 -15.92
CA VAL A 346 -15.06 8.53 -15.14
C VAL A 346 -14.51 8.19 -13.76
N VAL A 347 -13.51 8.95 -13.31
CA VAL A 347 -12.97 8.83 -11.96
C VAL A 347 -13.82 9.65 -10.99
N THR A 348 -14.23 9.04 -9.88
CA THR A 348 -15.00 9.71 -8.83
C THR A 348 -14.50 9.30 -7.44
N TYR A 349 -14.82 10.10 -6.42
CA TYR A 349 -14.47 9.83 -5.03
C TYR A 349 -13.00 9.48 -4.82
N SER A 350 -12.09 10.16 -5.51
CA SER A 350 -10.66 9.91 -5.41
C SER A 350 -10.07 10.49 -4.12
N ARG A 351 -9.30 9.68 -3.39
CA ARG A 351 -8.63 10.07 -2.15
C ARG A 351 -7.19 9.59 -2.12
N GLY A 352 -6.30 10.43 -1.62
CA GLY A 352 -4.89 10.13 -1.42
C GLY A 352 -4.55 9.87 0.03
N TYR A 353 -3.83 8.80 0.33
CA TYR A 353 -3.39 8.46 1.68
C TYR A 353 -1.89 8.21 1.69
N LYS A 354 -1.18 8.88 2.60
CA LYS A 354 0.24 8.64 2.85
C LYS A 354 0.42 7.79 4.10
N ARG A 355 1.41 6.89 4.05
CA ARG A 355 1.84 6.09 5.19
C ARG A 355 2.60 7.00 6.17
N ILE A 356 2.35 6.83 7.45
CA ILE A 356 2.95 7.64 8.51
C ILE A 356 4.21 6.94 9.00
N SER A 357 5.38 7.54 8.72
CA SER A 357 6.63 7.15 9.36
C SER A 357 6.67 7.67 10.80
N VAL A 358 7.02 6.83 11.76
CA VAL A 358 7.31 7.26 13.15
C VAL A 358 8.75 7.76 13.31
N LEU A 359 9.61 7.54 12.30
CA LEU A 359 10.95 8.10 12.24
C LEU A 359 10.88 9.53 11.71
N PRO A 360 11.24 10.55 12.53
CA PRO A 360 11.34 11.92 12.04
C PRO A 360 12.50 12.04 11.07
N ASP A 361 12.28 12.80 9.99
CA ASP A 361 13.33 13.30 9.10
C ASP A 361 14.34 12.22 8.64
N GLY A 362 13.85 11.05 8.23
CA GLY A 362 14.73 9.96 7.84
C GLY A 362 15.47 10.13 6.51
N GLY A 363 15.18 11.21 5.76
CA GLY A 363 16.00 11.68 4.65
C GLY A 363 17.00 12.79 5.04
N PHE A 364 17.09 13.15 6.32
CA PHE A 364 18.02 14.16 6.85
C PHE A 364 17.85 15.59 6.28
N GLU A 365 16.77 15.85 5.56
CA GLU A 365 16.48 17.14 4.91
C GLU A 365 16.16 18.26 5.91
N GLY A 366 15.96 17.94 7.18
CA GLY A 366 15.85 18.92 8.27
C GLY A 366 17.15 19.68 8.53
N TYR A 367 18.30 19.12 8.14
CA TYR A 367 19.59 19.79 8.26
C TYR A 367 19.80 20.83 7.15
N THR A 368 19.62 22.11 7.47
CA THR A 368 19.72 23.22 6.49
C THR A 368 20.71 24.31 6.92
N ALA A 369 21.84 23.92 7.52
CA ALA A 369 22.80 24.87 8.10
C ALA A 369 23.67 25.60 7.05
N CYS A 370 23.67 25.15 5.79
CA CYS A 370 24.41 25.75 4.68
C CYS A 370 23.69 25.51 3.34
N ASP A 371 24.19 26.14 2.26
CA ASP A 371 23.61 26.08 0.91
C ASP A 371 24.40 25.20 -0.08
N ASP A 372 25.57 24.68 0.30
CA ASP A 372 26.46 23.97 -0.62
C ASP A 372 27.04 22.70 0.02
N PHE A 373 28.04 22.86 0.89
CA PHE A 373 28.67 21.76 1.60
C PHE A 373 28.92 22.11 3.06
N CYS A 374 28.35 21.31 3.95
CA CYS A 374 28.67 21.30 5.36
C CYS A 374 28.20 19.98 5.97
N PHE A 375 28.68 19.69 7.16
CA PHE A 375 28.18 18.56 7.94
C PHE A 375 28.26 18.86 9.43
N THR A 376 27.49 18.11 10.21
CA THR A 376 27.42 18.23 11.67
C THR A 376 27.39 16.83 12.30
N THR A 377 27.76 16.72 13.57
CA THR A 377 27.52 15.49 14.34
C THR A 377 26.10 15.43 14.91
N SER A 378 25.36 16.53 14.93
CA SER A 378 23.96 16.52 15.41
C SER A 378 23.17 17.74 14.94
N ASP A 379 21.86 17.58 14.89
CA ASP A 379 20.89 18.66 14.70
C ASP A 379 19.68 18.47 15.65
N GLY A 380 18.52 19.01 15.29
CA GLY A 380 17.30 18.87 16.10
C GLY A 380 16.64 17.49 16.02
N THR A 381 16.93 16.68 15.00
CA THR A 381 16.25 15.41 14.69
C THR A 381 17.17 14.21 14.86
N TRP A 382 18.49 14.37 14.68
CA TRP A 382 19.49 13.31 14.65
C TRP A 382 20.74 13.63 15.49
N ILE A 383 21.33 12.58 16.04
CA ILE A 383 22.58 12.61 16.81
C ILE A 383 23.51 11.51 16.31
N GLY A 384 24.66 11.92 15.81
CA GLY A 384 25.84 11.12 15.55
C GLY A 384 26.79 11.13 16.75
N THR A 385 27.27 9.96 17.13
CA THR A 385 28.22 9.79 18.24
C THR A 385 29.41 8.93 17.85
N SER A 386 30.58 9.32 18.37
CA SER A 386 31.82 8.55 18.31
C SER A 386 32.06 7.75 19.59
N PRO A 387 32.72 6.58 19.52
CA PRO A 387 33.29 5.91 20.68
C PRO A 387 34.35 6.78 21.38
N SER A 388 34.85 6.30 22.52
CA SER A 388 36.04 6.90 23.14
C SER A 388 37.19 6.91 22.14
N ASP A 389 37.89 8.04 22.06
CA ASP A 389 39.04 8.28 21.19
C ASP A 389 38.73 8.38 19.68
N GLY A 390 37.44 8.38 19.29
CA GLY A 390 37.01 8.68 17.92
C GLY A 390 36.56 10.12 17.74
N ASP A 391 36.54 10.59 16.49
CA ASP A 391 36.03 11.91 16.12
C ASP A 391 35.19 11.85 14.85
N GLN A 392 33.98 12.41 14.89
CA GLN A 392 33.09 12.52 13.74
C GLN A 392 32.79 11.19 13.01
N ASP A 393 32.70 10.09 13.77
CA ASP A 393 32.42 8.74 13.23
C ASP A 393 31.00 8.57 12.73
N ALA A 394 30.09 9.47 13.13
CA ALA A 394 28.74 9.54 12.59
C ALA A 394 28.37 11.01 12.44
N THR A 395 27.97 11.39 11.23
CA THR A 395 27.71 12.78 10.86
C THR A 395 26.55 12.88 9.88
N ILE A 396 25.98 14.09 9.75
CA ILE A 396 24.91 14.43 8.82
C ILE A 396 25.49 15.43 7.85
N PHE A 397 25.49 15.09 6.57
CA PHE A 397 25.98 15.95 5.49
C PHE A 397 24.82 16.67 4.83
N PHE A 398 25.03 17.94 4.48
CA PHE A 398 24.30 18.65 3.44
C PHE A 398 25.22 18.69 2.23
N PHE A 399 25.05 17.75 1.31
CA PHE A 399 25.76 17.70 0.04
C PHE A 399 24.99 16.79 -0.95
N PRO A 400 24.22 17.36 -1.89
CA PRO A 400 23.38 16.59 -2.81
C PRO A 400 24.07 15.45 -3.58
N PRO A 401 25.35 15.56 -3.98
CA PRO A 401 26.06 14.44 -4.60
C PRO A 401 26.20 13.20 -3.69
N TYR A 402 26.01 13.32 -2.38
CA TYR A 402 26.04 12.19 -1.43
C TYR A 402 24.66 11.66 -1.07
N ALA A 403 23.59 12.38 -1.37
CA ALA A 403 22.24 11.98 -1.05
C ALA A 403 21.70 10.98 -2.09
N TYR A 404 20.85 10.06 -1.62
CA TYR A 404 20.05 9.23 -2.50
C TYR A 404 18.99 10.08 -3.21
N THR A 405 18.31 10.94 -2.45
CA THR A 405 17.44 12.01 -2.96
C THR A 405 17.55 13.24 -2.08
N GLY A 406 17.31 14.43 -2.63
CA GLY A 406 17.35 15.66 -1.83
C GLY A 406 18.76 16.23 -1.71
N HIS A 407 19.09 16.76 -0.53
CA HIS A 407 20.33 17.50 -0.28
C HIS A 407 21.18 16.90 0.83
N SER A 408 20.61 16.05 1.68
CA SER A 408 21.25 15.60 2.91
C SER A 408 21.34 14.09 3.02
N VAL A 409 22.27 13.62 3.85
CA VAL A 409 22.54 12.18 4.05
C VAL A 409 23.21 11.93 5.39
N GLY A 410 22.94 10.78 6.00
CA GLY A 410 23.69 10.29 7.16
C GLY A 410 24.98 9.57 6.73
N LEU A 411 26.10 9.85 7.39
CA LEU A 411 27.37 9.16 7.21
C LEU A 411 27.72 8.34 8.46
N LEU A 412 28.18 7.11 8.24
CA LEU A 412 28.91 6.29 9.22
C LEU A 412 30.36 6.09 8.76
N GLY A 413 31.28 6.29 9.70
CA GLY A 413 32.74 6.34 9.52
C GLY A 413 33.28 7.77 9.67
N ALA A 414 34.48 7.88 10.25
CA ALA A 414 35.13 9.17 10.52
C ALA A 414 35.15 10.09 9.29
N ALA A 415 34.50 11.25 9.38
CA ALA A 415 34.26 12.14 8.23
C ALA A 415 35.54 12.54 7.50
N PHE A 416 36.66 12.67 8.22
CA PHE A 416 37.98 12.99 7.65
C PHE A 416 38.90 11.77 7.48
N GLY A 417 38.44 10.56 7.82
CA GLY A 417 39.22 9.33 7.72
C GLY A 417 40.42 9.27 8.67
N ASP A 418 40.32 9.94 9.81
CA ASP A 418 41.35 10.08 10.84
C ASP A 418 41.47 8.85 11.76
N ASP A 419 40.39 8.08 11.91
CA ASP A 419 40.40 6.80 12.60
C ASP A 419 39.49 5.74 11.93
N SER A 420 39.43 4.54 12.50
CA SER A 420 38.67 3.39 11.99
C SER A 420 37.68 2.83 13.03
N LEU A 421 37.16 3.70 13.90
CA LEU A 421 36.15 3.36 14.89
C LEU A 421 34.76 3.38 14.26
N LEU A 422 33.80 2.75 14.94
CA LEU A 422 32.42 2.65 14.45
C LEU A 422 31.57 3.78 15.02
N GLY A 423 30.93 4.53 14.15
CA GLY A 423 29.98 5.56 14.54
C GLY A 423 28.62 4.99 14.91
N THR A 424 27.82 5.80 15.58
CA THR A 424 26.39 5.54 15.80
C THR A 424 25.58 6.76 15.41
N LEU A 425 24.62 6.58 14.49
CA LEU A 425 23.65 7.59 14.07
C LEU A 425 22.26 7.21 14.59
N SER A 426 21.62 8.09 15.36
CA SER A 426 20.34 7.81 16.01
C SER A 426 19.43 9.04 16.06
N PRO A 427 18.10 8.88 16.04
CA PRO A 427 17.19 10.01 16.27
C PRO A 427 17.43 10.63 17.64
N ALA A 428 17.31 11.95 17.73
CA ALA A 428 17.55 12.71 18.96
C ALA A 428 16.56 12.38 20.09
N VAL A 429 15.39 11.84 19.74
CA VAL A 429 14.34 11.42 20.68
C VAL A 429 13.86 10.01 20.34
N PRO A 430 13.43 9.21 21.35
CA PRO A 430 12.81 7.92 21.10
C PRO A 430 11.58 8.02 20.19
N LEU A 431 11.36 6.99 19.38
CA LEU A 431 10.28 6.91 18.41
C LEU A 431 8.93 6.76 19.10
N ALA A 432 7.90 7.42 18.57
CA ALA A 432 6.53 7.37 19.11
C ALA A 432 5.78 6.08 18.72
N THR A 433 6.33 4.94 19.12
CA THR A 433 5.83 3.59 18.82
C THR A 433 4.77 3.11 19.83
N LYS A 434 4.06 2.05 19.46
CA LYS A 434 3.05 1.38 20.29
C LYS A 434 3.54 -0.01 20.71
N ALA A 435 3.37 -0.33 21.98
CA ALA A 435 3.73 -1.65 22.51
C ALA A 435 2.96 -2.78 21.78
N GLY A 436 3.69 -3.82 21.37
CA GLY A 436 3.15 -5.01 20.69
C GLY A 436 2.80 -4.82 19.21
N VAL A 437 3.06 -3.64 18.64
CA VAL A 437 2.86 -3.36 17.21
C VAL A 437 4.14 -3.67 16.43
N SER A 438 4.02 -4.33 15.28
CA SER A 438 5.16 -4.58 14.38
C SER A 438 5.46 -3.33 13.55
N TYR A 439 6.75 -3.05 13.37
CA TYR A 439 7.27 -1.93 12.58
C TYR A 439 8.22 -2.44 11.51
N SER A 440 8.14 -1.82 10.34
CA SER A 440 8.97 -2.04 9.16
C SER A 440 9.94 -0.86 9.05
N ILE A 441 11.23 -1.14 9.25
CA ILE A 441 12.33 -0.17 9.12
C ILE A 441 12.88 -0.34 7.70
N GLN A 442 12.89 0.74 6.92
CA GLN A 442 13.28 0.75 5.51
C GLN A 442 14.28 1.87 5.31
N CYS A 443 15.39 1.63 4.62
CA CYS A 443 16.42 2.65 4.33
C CYS A 443 17.12 2.32 3.02
N PHE A 444 17.76 3.32 2.43
CA PHE A 444 18.77 3.14 1.39
C PHE A 444 20.16 3.29 1.99
N ILE A 445 21.06 2.39 1.62
CA ILE A 445 22.45 2.38 2.10
C ILE A 445 23.40 2.29 0.90
N ASN A 446 24.45 3.12 0.89
CA ASN A 446 25.51 3.11 -0.12
C ASN A 446 26.87 3.04 0.55
N THR A 447 27.73 2.14 0.08
CA THR A 447 29.11 1.95 0.56
C THR A 447 30.13 2.00 -0.58
N ALA A 448 29.74 2.52 -1.74
CA ALA A 448 30.58 2.54 -2.94
C ALA A 448 31.53 3.75 -3.03
N PHE A 449 32.12 4.17 -1.91
CA PHE A 449 32.91 5.41 -1.85
C PHE A 449 34.39 5.20 -2.13
N SER A 450 35.09 4.38 -1.33
CA SER A 450 36.54 4.15 -1.46
C SER A 450 36.93 3.10 -2.50
N GLY A 451 35.94 2.41 -3.06
CA GLY A 451 36.14 1.27 -3.96
C GLY A 451 36.15 -0.08 -3.25
N SER A 452 35.85 -1.13 -4.00
CA SER A 452 35.46 -2.45 -3.48
C SER A 452 36.47 -3.12 -2.54
N THR A 453 37.76 -2.82 -2.66
CA THR A 453 38.80 -3.41 -1.80
C THR A 453 38.80 -2.81 -0.40
N LEU A 454 38.59 -1.48 -0.30
CA LEU A 454 38.65 -0.77 0.97
C LEU A 454 37.31 -0.78 1.69
N GLU A 455 36.23 -0.87 0.92
CA GLU A 455 34.85 -1.02 1.41
C GLU A 455 34.48 -2.47 1.71
N ALA A 456 35.42 -3.42 1.60
CA ALA A 456 35.17 -4.83 1.87
C ALA A 456 34.71 -5.09 3.32
N SER A 457 35.07 -4.20 4.25
CA SER A 457 34.66 -4.23 5.65
C SER A 457 33.53 -3.25 5.98
N ALA A 458 32.92 -2.58 5.00
CA ALA A 458 31.79 -1.69 5.25
C ALA A 458 30.62 -2.49 5.83
N ASN A 459 30.01 -1.98 6.89
CA ASN A 459 28.91 -2.66 7.58
C ASN A 459 28.01 -1.65 8.27
N VAL A 460 26.70 -1.89 8.25
CA VAL A 460 25.71 -1.09 8.98
C VAL A 460 24.79 -2.04 9.72
N ASP A 461 24.80 -1.97 11.05
CA ASP A 461 23.84 -2.66 11.90
C ASP A 461 22.67 -1.72 12.20
N ILE A 462 21.46 -2.20 11.93
CA ILE A 462 20.21 -1.53 12.30
C ILE A 462 19.80 -2.08 13.67
N THR A 463 19.83 -1.24 14.68
CA THR A 463 19.55 -1.62 16.06
C THR A 463 18.23 -1.02 16.54
N TRP A 464 17.44 -1.83 17.25
CA TRP A 464 16.18 -1.48 17.88
C TRP A 464 16.26 -1.83 19.37
N ASN A 465 16.17 -0.82 20.25
CA ASN A 465 16.43 -0.97 21.69
C ASN A 465 17.73 -1.73 21.99
N SER A 466 18.81 -1.33 21.31
CA SER A 466 20.15 -1.94 21.39
C SER A 466 20.27 -3.38 20.85
N ALA A 467 19.19 -3.98 20.33
CA ALA A 467 19.24 -5.28 19.67
C ALA A 467 19.36 -5.10 18.15
N THR A 468 20.30 -5.78 17.49
CA THR A 468 20.39 -5.78 16.03
C THR A 468 19.19 -6.49 15.41
N VAL A 469 18.42 -5.76 14.60
CA VAL A 469 17.22 -6.27 13.89
C VAL A 469 17.43 -6.40 12.38
N GLY A 470 18.50 -5.81 11.87
CA GLY A 470 18.95 -5.95 10.48
C GLY A 470 20.39 -5.54 10.33
N SER A 471 21.01 -5.92 9.21
CA SER A 471 22.40 -5.56 8.90
C SER A 471 22.62 -5.47 7.40
N PHE A 472 23.54 -4.61 7.01
CA PHE A 472 24.09 -4.50 5.66
C PHE A 472 25.61 -4.67 5.72
N SER A 473 26.22 -5.26 4.69
CA SER A 473 27.66 -5.44 4.63
C SER A 473 28.21 -5.51 3.21
N GLY A 474 29.44 -5.03 3.03
CA GLY A 474 30.19 -5.10 1.78
C GLY A 474 30.04 -3.84 0.92
N PHE A 475 30.59 -3.90 -0.29
CA PHE A 475 30.57 -2.83 -1.28
C PHE A 475 29.30 -2.90 -2.15
N SER A 476 28.47 -1.86 -2.09
CA SER A 476 27.29 -1.71 -2.94
C SER A 476 27.05 -0.24 -3.27
N ASP A 477 26.44 0.02 -4.43
CA ASP A 477 25.74 1.29 -4.66
C ASP A 477 24.52 1.37 -3.73
N TRP A 478 23.71 2.42 -3.86
CA TRP A 478 22.44 2.53 -3.13
C TRP A 478 21.62 1.25 -3.21
N GLN A 479 21.44 0.63 -2.05
CA GLN A 479 20.68 -0.59 -1.89
C GLN A 479 19.60 -0.38 -0.83
N PHE A 480 18.39 -0.80 -1.17
CA PHE A 480 17.29 -0.87 -0.23
C PHE A 480 17.54 -1.96 0.82
N VAL A 481 17.39 -1.60 2.09
CA VAL A 481 17.50 -2.48 3.24
C VAL A 481 16.23 -2.39 4.06
N GLN A 482 15.71 -3.55 4.47
CA GLN A 482 14.53 -3.64 5.32
C GLN A 482 14.79 -4.53 6.53
N ALA A 483 14.32 -4.08 7.68
CA ALA A 483 14.26 -4.85 8.92
C ALA A 483 12.86 -4.76 9.53
N THR A 484 12.55 -5.68 10.44
CA THR A 484 11.29 -5.64 11.21
C THR A 484 11.61 -5.64 12.70
N ALA A 485 10.82 -4.88 13.47
CA ALA A 485 10.96 -4.79 14.91
C ALA A 485 9.58 -4.73 15.58
N THR A 486 9.46 -5.27 16.79
CA THR A 486 8.23 -5.12 17.59
C THR A 486 8.41 -3.97 18.57
N GLY A 487 7.46 -3.03 18.55
CA GLY A 487 7.46 -1.88 19.44
C GLY A 487 7.25 -2.28 20.89
N THR A 488 7.97 -1.62 21.79
CA THR A 488 7.77 -1.65 23.24
C THR A 488 7.12 -0.38 23.76
N GLY A 489 7.07 0.66 22.91
CA GLY A 489 6.61 2.01 23.24
C GLY A 489 7.78 2.90 23.64
N SER A 490 7.95 4.03 22.95
CA SER A 490 9.13 4.90 23.10
C SER A 490 10.44 4.18 22.76
N ASP A 491 10.46 3.46 21.65
CA ASP A 491 11.61 2.65 21.21
C ASP A 491 12.76 3.50 20.66
N THR A 492 14.00 3.02 20.78
CA THR A 492 15.18 3.67 20.19
C THR A 492 15.63 2.94 18.93
N LEU A 493 15.85 3.68 17.85
CA LEU A 493 16.49 3.22 16.62
C LEU A 493 17.91 3.76 16.56
N ALA A 494 18.87 2.97 16.09
CA ALA A 494 20.19 3.48 15.72
C ALA A 494 20.81 2.67 14.59
N PHE A 495 21.61 3.35 13.77
CA PHE A 495 22.48 2.76 12.76
C PHE A 495 23.91 2.79 13.29
N VAL A 496 24.57 1.64 13.34
CA VAL A 496 25.90 1.50 13.92
C VAL A 496 26.82 0.85 12.90
N GLY A 497 28.01 1.39 12.69
CA GLY A 497 29.02 0.68 11.91
C GLY A 497 29.92 1.54 11.04
N SER A 498 30.46 0.87 10.02
CA SER A 498 31.35 1.33 8.96
C SER A 498 32.60 2.09 9.44
N PRO A 499 33.73 1.40 9.62
CA PRO A 499 34.99 2.05 9.98
C PRO A 499 35.60 2.73 8.76
N ALA A 500 36.07 3.97 8.84
CA ALA A 500 36.81 4.57 7.71
C ALA A 500 38.08 3.76 7.39
N PRO A 501 38.47 3.61 6.10
CA PRO A 501 37.90 4.22 4.90
C PRO A 501 36.71 3.45 4.28
N ALA A 502 36.04 2.59 5.04
CA ALA A 502 34.88 1.82 4.60
C ALA A 502 33.55 2.53 4.96
N TRP A 503 33.33 3.73 4.41
CA TRP A 503 32.22 4.62 4.78
C TRP A 503 30.85 4.07 4.32
N ALA A 504 29.81 4.32 5.11
CA ALA A 504 28.43 4.05 4.70
C ALA A 504 27.59 5.32 4.73
N PHE A 505 26.85 5.53 3.65
CA PHE A 505 25.88 6.59 3.47
C PHE A 505 24.48 6.01 3.66
N ILE A 506 23.64 6.69 4.42
CA ILE A 506 22.29 6.25 4.79
C ILE A 506 21.32 7.37 4.43
N ASP A 507 20.26 7.04 3.70
CA ASP A 507 19.25 8.01 3.27
C ASP A 507 17.86 7.37 3.14
N ASN A 508 16.81 8.19 3.06
CA ASN A 508 15.42 7.82 2.88
C ASN A 508 14.98 6.69 3.82
N CYS A 509 15.30 6.88 5.10
CA CYS A 509 14.88 5.98 6.16
C CYS A 509 13.42 6.24 6.56
N PHE A 510 12.65 5.17 6.71
CA PHE A 510 11.28 5.22 7.19
C PHE A 510 11.03 4.10 8.20
N VAL A 511 10.21 4.39 9.20
CA VAL A 511 9.74 3.38 10.15
C VAL A 511 8.22 3.38 10.13
N TYR A 512 7.65 2.41 9.44
CA TYR A 512 6.21 2.30 9.27
C TYR A 512 5.63 1.24 10.19
N GLN A 513 4.38 1.44 10.64
CA GLN A 513 3.61 0.33 11.19
C GLN A 513 3.40 -0.73 10.09
N ALA A 514 3.79 -1.97 10.38
CA ALA A 514 3.77 -3.10 9.44
C ALA A 514 2.38 -3.72 9.30
#